data_AF-A0A174TDF0-F1
#
_entry.id   AF-A0A174TDF0-F1
#
_cell.length_a   1.000
_cell.length_b   1.000
_cell.length_c   1.000
_cell.angle_alpha   90.00
_cell.angle_beta   90.00
_cell.angle_gamma   90.00
#
_symmetry.space_group_name_H-M   'P 1'
#
loop_
_entity.id
_entity.type
_entity.pdbx_description
1 polymer ?
#
loop_
_entity_poly.entity_id
_entity_poly.type
_entity_poly.pdbx_seq_one_letter_code
_entity_poly.pdbx_strand_id
1 'polypeptide(L)'
;MEQSVILTEVKNAYKDVAGLYETDSLINNRPAFEKEVEALLKERLSTRGFTFTNIQSSVKPNDVLQAAIDEKNTAVQNALKVENEKKAAIAEAEKVVAAAKGKADANRILQQSITPELIQLKAVEKWDGKLPLSTGGNTLPFLKLQ
;
A
#
# COMPACT_ATOMS: atom_id res chain seq x y z
N MET A 1 -22.28 -37.81 14.29
CA MET A 1 -22.57 -37.11 13.02
C MET A 1 -23.24 -35.76 13.26
N GLU A 2 -24.25 -35.68 14.12
CA GLU A 2 -25.01 -34.44 14.41
C GLU A 2 -24.16 -33.29 14.99
N GLN A 3 -23.21 -33.57 15.89
CA GLN A 3 -22.30 -32.56 16.45
C GLN A 3 -21.42 -31.86 15.39
N SER A 4 -21.03 -32.57 14.32
CA SER A 4 -20.21 -32.00 13.24
C SER A 4 -21.01 -31.02 12.38
N VAL A 5 -22.30 -31.31 12.18
CA VAL A 5 -23.22 -30.42 11.44
C VAL A 5 -23.46 -29.14 12.22
N ILE A 6 -23.67 -29.24 13.54
CA ILE A 6 -23.86 -28.07 14.42
C ILE A 6 -22.60 -27.19 14.43
N LEU A 7 -21.41 -27.77 14.60
CA LEU A 7 -20.14 -27.01 14.58
C LEU A 7 -19.89 -26.33 13.23
N THR A 8 -20.27 -26.97 12.13
CA THR A 8 -20.16 -26.38 10.78
C THR A 8 -21.10 -25.20 10.62
N GLU A 9 -22.34 -25.31 11.10
CA GLU A 9 -23.31 -24.22 11.04
C GLU A 9 -22.90 -23.04 11.94
N VAL A 10 -22.35 -23.31 13.13
CA VAL A 10 -21.75 -22.29 14.02
C VAL A 10 -20.64 -21.54 13.31
N LYS A 11 -19.72 -22.25 12.64
CA LYS A 11 -18.64 -21.62 11.85
C LYS A 11 -19.19 -20.72 10.76
N ASN A 12 -20.17 -21.20 10.01
CA ASN A 12 -20.75 -20.44 8.90
C ASN A 12 -21.49 -19.19 9.40
N ALA A 13 -22.32 -19.31 10.44
CA ALA A 13 -23.03 -18.17 11.01
C ALA A 13 -22.07 -17.12 11.58
N TYR A 14 -21.00 -17.55 12.26
CA TYR A 14 -19.96 -16.64 12.73
C TYR A 14 -19.29 -15.89 11.58
N LYS A 15 -18.92 -16.61 10.52
CA LYS A 15 -18.28 -16.02 9.34
C LYS A 15 -19.19 -15.02 8.63
N ASP A 16 -20.47 -15.36 8.49
CA ASP A 16 -21.45 -14.53 7.80
C ASP A 16 -21.70 -13.22 8.55
N VAL A 17 -21.95 -13.28 9.86
CA VAL A 17 -22.16 -12.06 10.66
C VAL A 17 -20.85 -11.29 10.82
N ALA A 18 -19.71 -11.96 10.98
CA ALA A 18 -18.41 -11.28 11.07
C ALA A 18 -18.07 -10.52 9.78
N GLY A 19 -18.57 -10.97 8.63
CA GLY A 19 -18.46 -10.26 7.35
C GLY A 19 -19.31 -8.99 7.26
N LEU A 20 -20.34 -8.82 8.09
CA LEU A 20 -21.22 -7.65 8.10
C LEU A 20 -20.71 -6.49 8.96
N TYR A 21 -19.79 -6.77 9.88
CA TYR A 21 -19.24 -5.75 10.77
C TYR A 21 -17.89 -5.23 10.27
N GLU A 22 -17.62 -3.96 10.49
CA GLU A 22 -16.25 -3.44 10.40
C GLU A 22 -15.41 -3.95 11.57
N THR A 23 -14.10 -4.08 11.38
CA THR A 23 -13.21 -4.79 12.30
C THR A 23 -13.05 -4.07 13.64
N ASP A 24 -13.10 -2.73 13.63
CA ASP A 24 -13.14 -1.92 14.84
C ASP A 24 -14.49 -2.00 15.58
N SER A 25 -15.57 -2.34 14.87
CA SER A 25 -16.91 -2.43 15.46
C SER A 25 -17.12 -3.75 16.20
N LEU A 26 -16.52 -4.85 15.75
CA LEU A 26 -16.67 -6.16 16.42
C LEU A 26 -16.14 -6.18 17.85
N ILE A 27 -15.01 -5.52 18.09
CA ILE A 27 -14.38 -5.50 19.42
C ILE A 27 -15.23 -4.66 20.38
N ASN A 28 -15.73 -3.51 19.91
CA ASN A 28 -16.51 -2.58 20.72
C ASN A 28 -17.97 -3.02 20.91
N ASN A 29 -18.55 -3.71 19.93
CA ASN A 29 -19.96 -4.14 19.93
C ASN A 29 -20.12 -5.65 20.09
N ARG A 30 -19.16 -6.30 20.76
CA ARG A 30 -19.16 -7.75 20.99
C ARG A 30 -20.51 -8.31 21.50
N PRO A 31 -21.21 -7.67 22.47
CA PRO A 31 -22.51 -8.17 22.93
C PRO A 31 -23.60 -8.14 21.85
N ALA A 32 -23.59 -7.13 20.98
CA ALA A 32 -24.54 -7.04 19.87
C ALA A 32 -24.24 -8.09 18.79
N PHE A 33 -22.96 -8.27 18.49
CA PHE A 33 -22.48 -9.31 17.58
C PHE A 33 -22.86 -10.72 18.04
N GLU A 34 -22.62 -11.05 19.31
CA GLU A 34 -23.00 -12.36 19.88
C GLU A 34 -24.51 -12.60 19.79
N LYS A 35 -25.33 -11.57 20.03
CA LYS A 35 -26.80 -11.65 19.92
C LYS A 35 -27.26 -11.92 18.47
N GLU A 36 -26.64 -11.29 17.49
CA GLU A 36 -26.98 -11.51 16.07
C GLU A 36 -26.55 -12.89 15.58
N VAL A 37 -25.37 -13.35 15.99
CA VAL A 37 -24.91 -14.71 15.69
C VAL A 37 -25.82 -15.75 16.33
N GLU A 38 -26.26 -15.55 17.58
CA GLU A 38 -27.21 -16.43 18.25
C GLU A 38 -28.56 -16.47 17.52
N ALA A 39 -29.08 -15.33 17.09
CA ALA A 39 -30.32 -15.25 16.33
C ALA A 39 -30.23 -16.01 15.00
N LEU A 40 -29.14 -15.81 14.25
CA LEU A 40 -28.89 -16.50 12.98
C LEU A 40 -28.72 -18.01 13.18
N LEU A 41 -28.00 -18.42 14.22
CA LEU A 41 -27.82 -19.84 14.54
C LEU A 41 -29.14 -20.51 14.90
N LYS A 42 -29.95 -19.83 15.71
CA LYS A 42 -31.28 -20.34 16.09
C LYS A 42 -32.15 -20.54 14.85
N GLU A 43 -32.15 -19.60 13.92
CA GLU A 43 -32.91 -19.70 12.67
C GLU A 43 -32.43 -20.90 11.80
N ARG A 44 -31.12 -21.00 11.55
CA ARG A 44 -30.56 -22.03 10.68
C ARG A 44 -30.67 -23.43 11.28
N LEU A 45 -30.45 -23.57 12.58
CA LEU A 45 -30.56 -24.86 13.26
C LEU A 45 -32.04 -25.27 13.43
N SER A 46 -32.97 -24.33 13.62
CA SER A 46 -34.40 -24.64 13.60
C SER A 46 -34.86 -25.15 12.23
N THR A 47 -34.34 -24.58 11.14
CA THR A 47 -34.62 -25.03 9.75
C THR A 47 -34.13 -26.46 9.49
N ARG A 48 -33.08 -26.89 10.20
CA ARG A 48 -32.55 -28.27 10.15
C ARG A 48 -33.22 -29.23 11.14
N GLY A 49 -34.27 -28.81 11.84
CA GLY A 49 -35.05 -29.65 12.74
C GLY A 49 -34.53 -29.76 14.18
N PHE A 50 -33.57 -28.93 14.59
CA PHE A 50 -33.10 -28.91 15.98
C PHE A 50 -34.05 -28.09 16.87
N THR A 51 -34.56 -28.70 17.95
CA THR A 51 -35.40 -28.04 18.95
C THR A 51 -34.56 -27.63 20.16
N PHE A 52 -34.55 -26.33 20.47
CA PHE A 52 -33.77 -25.78 21.59
C PHE A 52 -34.65 -25.63 22.84
N THR A 53 -34.51 -26.54 23.79
CA THR A 53 -35.32 -26.54 25.03
C THR A 53 -34.76 -25.60 26.11
N ASN A 54 -33.45 -25.33 26.11
CA ASN A 54 -32.81 -24.37 27.01
C ASN A 54 -31.42 -24.00 26.48
N ILE A 55 -31.22 -22.75 26.04
CA ILE A 55 -29.87 -22.25 25.72
C ILE A 55 -29.29 -21.69 27.02
N GLN A 56 -28.47 -22.49 27.72
CA GLN A 56 -27.66 -21.96 28.82
C GLN A 56 -26.47 -21.21 28.21
N SER A 57 -26.52 -19.89 28.32
CA SER A 57 -25.50 -18.93 27.87
C SER A 57 -24.22 -18.97 28.72
N SER A 58 -23.67 -20.16 29.00
CA SER A 58 -22.34 -20.33 29.59
C SER A 58 -21.26 -20.58 28.52
N VAL A 59 -21.53 -20.12 27.29
CA VAL A 59 -20.61 -20.24 26.16
C VAL A 59 -19.44 -19.30 26.40
N LYS A 60 -18.38 -19.82 27.03
CA LYS A 60 -17.03 -19.29 26.81
C LYS A 60 -16.85 -19.19 25.29
N PRO A 61 -16.27 -18.09 24.76
CA PRO A 61 -16.00 -18.00 23.33
C PRO A 61 -15.23 -19.25 22.94
N ASN A 62 -15.88 -20.13 22.18
CA ASN A 62 -15.27 -21.39 21.77
C ASN A 62 -14.06 -21.05 20.87
N ASP A 63 -13.13 -21.99 20.69
CA ASP A 63 -11.92 -21.75 19.90
C ASP A 63 -12.23 -21.25 18.48
N VAL A 64 -13.44 -21.50 17.97
CA VAL A 64 -13.93 -21.03 16.67
C VAL A 64 -14.14 -19.51 16.65
N LEU A 65 -14.70 -18.96 17.72
CA LEU A 65 -14.92 -17.53 17.90
C LEU A 65 -13.59 -16.77 17.93
N GLN A 66 -12.60 -17.28 18.67
CA GLN A 66 -11.26 -16.70 18.67
C GLN A 66 -10.60 -16.81 17.30
N ALA A 67 -10.66 -17.97 16.64
CA ALA A 67 -10.08 -18.14 15.32
C ALA A 67 -10.68 -17.18 14.28
N ALA A 68 -11.99 -16.93 14.32
CA ALA A 68 -12.64 -15.97 13.42
C ALA A 68 -12.21 -14.52 13.70
N ILE A 69 -12.03 -14.15 14.98
CA ILE A 69 -11.50 -12.84 15.36
C ILE A 69 -10.05 -12.68 14.86
N ASP A 70 -9.21 -13.70 15.05
CA ASP A 70 -7.81 -13.67 14.64
C ASP A 70 -7.64 -13.62 13.11
N GLU A 71 -8.43 -14.40 12.36
CA GLU A 71 -8.43 -14.38 10.90
C GLU A 71 -8.83 -12.99 10.38
N LYS A 72 -9.85 -12.38 10.98
CA LYS A 72 -10.30 -11.04 10.58
C LYS A 72 -9.31 -9.95 10.96
N ASN A 73 -8.71 -10.02 12.15
CA ASN A 73 -7.64 -9.12 12.56
C ASN A 73 -6.48 -9.20 11.57
N THR A 74 -6.11 -10.41 11.18
CA THR A 74 -5.07 -10.65 10.17
C THR A 74 -5.44 -10.03 8.82
N ALA A 75 -6.68 -10.20 8.35
CA ALA A 75 -7.16 -9.62 7.10
C ALA A 75 -7.09 -8.09 7.11
N VAL A 76 -7.47 -7.45 8.23
CA VAL A 76 -7.36 -5.99 8.35
C VAL A 76 -5.95 -5.48 8.45
N GLN A 77 -5.09 -6.15 9.21
CA GLN A 77 -3.67 -5.78 9.27
C GLN A 77 -3.03 -5.88 7.89
N ASN A 78 -3.39 -6.91 7.11
CA ASN A 78 -2.94 -7.05 5.74
C ASN A 78 -3.49 -5.94 4.82
N ALA A 79 -4.78 -5.62 4.91
CA ALA A 79 -5.37 -4.54 4.12
C ALA A 79 -4.71 -3.19 4.42
N LEU A 80 -4.53 -2.87 5.70
CA LEU A 80 -3.85 -1.66 6.16
C LEU A 80 -2.39 -1.61 5.68
N LYS A 81 -1.68 -2.74 5.72
CA LYS A 81 -0.32 -2.85 5.20
C LYS A 81 -0.26 -2.54 3.70
N VAL A 82 -1.13 -3.16 2.89
CA VAL A 82 -1.19 -2.93 1.44
C VAL A 82 -1.54 -1.48 1.12
N GLU A 83 -2.46 -0.87 1.89
CA GLU A 83 -2.80 0.54 1.70
C GLU A 83 -1.62 1.48 2.01
N ASN A 84 -0.88 1.19 3.09
CA ASN A 84 0.32 1.95 3.45
C ASN A 84 1.43 1.77 2.41
N GLU A 85 1.64 0.55 1.90
CA GLU A 85 2.58 0.27 0.81
C GLU A 85 2.21 1.05 -0.46
N LYS A 86 0.91 1.11 -0.80
CA LYS A 86 0.42 1.91 -1.93
C LYS A 86 0.70 3.40 -1.74
N LYS A 87 0.42 3.96 -0.56
CA LYS A 87 0.70 5.37 -0.25
C LYS A 87 2.20 5.68 -0.35
N ALA A 88 3.04 4.80 0.18
CA ALA A 88 4.50 4.93 0.10
C ALA A 88 4.99 4.90 -1.35
N ALA A 89 4.48 3.98 -2.17
CA ALA A 89 4.84 3.89 -3.59
C ALA A 89 4.45 5.14 -4.38
N ILE A 90 3.27 5.72 -4.12
CA ILE A 90 2.83 6.97 -4.74
C ILE A 90 3.76 8.12 -4.33
N ALA A 91 4.06 8.25 -3.04
CA ALA A 91 4.94 9.30 -2.55
C ALA A 91 6.36 9.22 -3.15
N GLU A 92 6.91 8.01 -3.28
CA GLU A 92 8.23 7.83 -3.92
C GLU A 92 8.18 8.16 -5.42
N ALA A 93 7.11 7.76 -6.13
CA ALA A 93 6.93 8.12 -7.53
C ALA A 93 6.85 9.64 -7.73
N GLU A 94 6.09 10.34 -6.88
CA GLU A 94 6.00 11.80 -6.89
C GLU A 94 7.35 12.48 -6.64
N LYS A 95 8.11 11.97 -5.66
CA LYS A 95 9.46 12.45 -5.36
C LYS A 95 10.41 12.30 -6.55
N VAL A 96 10.38 11.16 -7.25
CA VAL A 96 11.19 10.93 -8.46
C VAL A 96 10.80 11.90 -9.57
N VAL A 97 9.51 12.12 -9.81
CA VAL A 97 9.01 13.06 -10.81
C VAL A 97 9.42 14.49 -10.47
N ALA A 98 9.28 14.91 -9.21
CA ALA A 98 9.68 16.23 -8.75
C ALA A 98 11.20 16.45 -8.93
N ALA A 99 12.02 15.45 -8.57
CA ALA A 99 13.46 15.52 -8.77
C ALA A 99 13.86 15.60 -10.25
N ALA A 100 13.19 14.83 -11.12
CA ALA A 100 13.42 14.87 -12.56
C ALA A 100 13.03 16.23 -13.16
N LYS A 101 11.89 16.80 -12.76
CA LYS A 101 11.47 18.15 -13.16
C LYS A 101 12.46 19.21 -12.71
N GLY A 102 12.89 19.16 -11.45
CA GLY A 102 13.90 20.10 -10.92
C GLY A 102 15.21 20.05 -11.69
N LYS A 103 15.70 18.85 -12.05
CA LYS A 103 16.88 18.70 -12.91
C LYS A 103 16.66 19.25 -14.31
N ALA A 104 15.51 18.98 -14.92
CA ALA A 104 15.18 19.47 -16.26
C ALA A 104 15.11 21.01 -16.29
N ASP A 105 14.48 21.63 -15.30
CA ASP A 105 14.41 23.09 -15.19
C ASP A 105 15.77 23.72 -14.92
N ALA A 106 16.58 23.13 -14.03
CA ALA A 106 17.95 23.58 -13.80
C ALA A 106 18.76 23.55 -15.09
N ASN A 107 18.69 22.45 -15.86
CA ASN A 107 19.37 22.33 -17.15
C ASN A 107 18.87 23.38 -18.16
N ARG A 108 17.57 23.64 -18.21
CA ARG A 108 16.98 24.65 -19.09
C ARG A 108 17.48 26.06 -18.73
N ILE A 109 17.51 26.42 -17.45
CA ILE A 109 18.01 27.71 -16.97
C ILE A 109 19.51 27.84 -17.28
N LEU A 110 20.30 26.78 -17.05
CA LEU A 110 21.70 26.76 -17.42
C LEU A 110 21.88 26.96 -18.92
N GLN A 111 21.14 26.26 -19.78
CA GLN A 111 21.19 26.46 -21.23
C GLN A 111 20.84 27.90 -21.65
N GLN A 112 19.86 28.52 -21.01
CA GLN A 112 19.46 29.91 -21.28
C GLN A 112 20.54 30.93 -20.87
N SER A 113 21.38 30.60 -19.87
CA SER A 113 22.46 31.48 -19.40
C SER A 113 23.79 31.25 -20.12
N ILE A 114 23.89 30.21 -20.96
CA ILE A 114 25.08 29.92 -21.74
C ILE A 114 25.07 30.77 -23.01
N THR A 115 25.98 31.74 -23.10
CA THR A 115 26.27 32.46 -24.36
C THR A 115 27.53 31.91 -25.02
N PRO A 116 27.67 31.99 -26.36
CA PRO A 116 28.87 31.56 -27.07
C PRO A 116 30.16 32.21 -26.55
N GLU A 117 30.09 33.48 -26.16
CA GLU A 117 31.21 34.27 -25.62
C GLU A 117 31.61 33.76 -24.23
N LEU A 118 30.64 33.38 -23.39
CA LEU A 118 30.91 32.80 -22.07
C LEU A 118 31.54 31.40 -22.17
N ILE A 119 31.15 30.60 -23.18
CA ILE A 119 31.81 29.32 -23.46
C ILE A 119 33.27 29.54 -23.86
N GLN A 120 33.53 30.50 -24.76
CA GLN A 120 34.90 30.84 -25.17
C GLN A 120 35.72 31.34 -23.99
N LEU A 121 35.17 32.23 -23.16
CA LEU A 121 35.84 32.72 -21.95
C LEU A 121 36.21 31.57 -21.01
N LYS A 122 35.25 30.68 -20.68
CA LYS A 122 35.53 29.50 -19.85
C LYS A 122 36.51 28.53 -20.48
N ALA A 123 36.47 28.37 -21.80
CA ALA A 123 37.42 27.53 -22.52
C ALA A 123 38.83 28.09 -22.40
N VAL A 124 39.02 29.42 -22.54
CA VAL A 124 40.32 30.08 -22.37
C VAL A 124 40.79 30.02 -20.91
N GLU A 125 39.91 30.25 -19.92
CA GLU A 125 40.26 30.16 -18.49
C GLU A 125 40.65 28.74 -18.05
N LYS A 126 40.01 27.71 -18.62
CA LYS A 126 40.29 26.29 -18.33
C LYS A 126 41.38 25.70 -19.20
N TRP A 127 41.86 26.44 -20.21
CA TRP A 127 42.92 25.97 -21.08
C TRP A 127 44.27 26.07 -20.38
N ASP A 128 45.05 25.00 -20.46
CA ASP A 128 46.38 24.86 -19.85
C ASP A 128 47.50 25.53 -20.68
N GLY A 129 47.13 26.29 -21.71
CA GLY A 129 48.05 26.98 -22.62
C GLY A 129 48.80 26.06 -23.59
N LYS A 130 48.49 24.75 -23.61
CA LYS A 130 49.12 23.79 -24.53
C LYS A 130 48.24 23.58 -25.74
N LEU A 131 48.75 23.92 -26.92
CA LEU A 131 48.09 23.61 -28.18
C LEU A 131 48.13 22.10 -28.42
N PRO A 132 47.00 21.43 -28.70
CA PRO A 132 46.99 20.01 -29.02
C PRO A 132 47.80 19.78 -30.31
N LEU A 133 48.93 19.08 -30.18
CA LEU A 133 49.89 18.81 -31.27
C LEU A 133 49.39 17.82 -32.34
N SER A 134 48.10 17.48 -32.33
CA SER A 134 47.49 16.64 -33.35
C SER A 134 46.13 17.20 -33.76
N THR A 135 46.15 18.16 -34.67
CA THR A 135 45.01 18.49 -35.53
C THR A 135 45.47 18.29 -36.97
N GLY A 136 45.43 17.05 -37.44
CA GLY A 136 45.50 16.77 -38.86
C GLY A 136 44.30 17.40 -39.55
N GLY A 137 44.49 18.57 -40.15
CA GLY A 137 43.48 19.25 -40.99
C GLY A 137 42.74 20.41 -40.33
N ASN A 138 43.43 21.54 -40.15
CA ASN A 138 42.90 22.91 -40.29
C ASN A 138 41.65 23.37 -39.49
N THR A 139 41.40 22.87 -38.28
CA THR A 139 40.43 23.53 -37.38
C THR A 139 40.97 23.59 -35.96
N LEU A 140 41.37 24.79 -35.51
CA LEU A 140 41.48 25.08 -34.08
C LEU A 140 40.07 24.90 -33.47
N PRO A 141 39.86 23.98 -32.52
CA PRO A 141 38.51 23.60 -32.08
C PRO A 141 37.73 24.70 -31.33
N PHE A 142 38.36 25.84 -31.00
CA PHE A 142 37.75 26.86 -30.13
C PHE A 142 37.94 28.32 -30.56
N LEU A 143 38.77 28.60 -31.57
CA LEU A 143 39.02 29.96 -32.05
C LEU A 143 38.69 30.03 -33.54
N LYS A 144 37.46 30.48 -33.87
CA LYS A 144 37.18 31.02 -35.19
C LYS A 144 37.49 32.52 -35.15
N LEU A 145 38.75 32.87 -35.43
CA LEU A 145 39.11 34.25 -35.76
C LEU A 145 38.53 34.52 -37.15
N GLN A 146 37.59 35.48 -37.23
CA GLN A 146 37.09 35.99 -38.50
C GLN A 146 38.12 36.85 -39.20
#